data_AF-A0A1Y1KUD8-F1
#
_entry.id   AF-A0A1Y1KUD8-F1
#
_cell.length_a   1.000
_cell.length_b   1.000
_cell.length_c   1.000
_cell.angle_alpha   90.00
_cell.angle_beta   90.00
_cell.angle_gamma   90.00
#
_symmetry.space_group_name_H-M   'P 1'
#
loop_
_entity.id
_entity.type
_entity.pdbx_description
1 polymer ?
#
loop_
_entity_poly.entity_id
_entity_poly.type
_entity_poly.pdbx_seq_one_letter_code
_entity_poly.pdbx_strand_id
1 'polypeptide(L)'
;DGKRTKRIVKRRKIIKRQDGKQQTTDIVTVEDEGKPAETTVTVKEEEFPEETPKQPIVEELPEEEEVTHVVGRDGKRTKRIVKRRKIIKRQDGKQQTTD
;
A
#
# COMPACT_ATOMS: atom_id res chain seq x y z
N ASP A 1 11.68 -2.15 35.10
CA ASP A 1 12.13 -2.35 33.70
C ASP A 1 11.05 -2.05 32.68
N GLY A 2 11.10 -0.86 32.05
CA GLY A 2 10.26 -0.57 30.88
C GLY A 2 11.05 -0.83 29.60
N LYS A 3 10.90 -2.00 28.98
CA LYS A 3 11.51 -2.28 27.67
C LYS A 3 10.79 -1.42 26.62
N ARG A 4 11.55 -0.60 25.88
CA ARG A 4 11.03 0.11 24.70
C ARG A 4 10.55 -0.96 23.70
N THR A 5 9.37 -0.77 23.14
CA THR A 5 8.85 -1.67 22.09
C THR A 5 8.53 -0.86 20.84
N LYS A 6 9.08 -1.29 19.71
CA LYS A 6 8.78 -0.77 18.37
C LYS A 6 7.94 -1.79 17.60
N ARG A 7 6.85 -1.31 16.99
CA ARG A 7 6.04 -2.05 16.02
C ARG A 7 5.97 -1.24 14.73
N ILE A 8 6.34 -1.85 13.61
CA ILE A 8 6.22 -1.24 12.27
C ILE A 8 5.19 -2.04 11.50
N VAL A 9 4.22 -1.36 10.90
CA VAL A 9 3.23 -1.98 10.00
C VAL A 9 3.39 -1.32 8.64
N LYS A 10 3.80 -2.08 7.63
CA LYS A 10 3.87 -1.64 6.24
C LYS A 10 2.66 -2.20 5.50
N ARG A 11 1.88 -1.34 4.86
CA ARG A 11 0.77 -1.73 3.98
C ARG A 11 1.12 -1.30 2.57
N ARG A 12 0.94 -2.20 1.60
CA ARG A 12 1.11 -1.92 0.18
C ARG A 12 -0.14 -2.38 -0.55
N LYS A 13 -0.79 -1.49 -1.29
CA LYS A 13 -1.95 -1.83 -2.11
C LYS A 13 -1.62 -1.69 -3.59
N ILE A 14 -1.51 -2.79 -4.32
CA ILE A 14 -1.21 -2.82 -5.75
C ILE A 14 -2.53 -2.95 -6.53
N ILE A 15 -2.79 -2.04 -7.47
CA ILE A 15 -3.97 -2.11 -8.34
C ILE A 15 -3.49 -2.25 -9.78
N LYS A 16 -3.92 -3.32 -10.45
CA LYS A 16 -3.65 -3.57 -11.87
C LYS A 16 -4.97 -3.62 -12.63
N ARG A 17 -5.01 -2.95 -13.78
CA ARG A 17 -6.15 -2.95 -14.69
C ARG A 17 -5.70 -3.50 -16.03
N GLN A 18 -6.33 -4.58 -16.46
CA GLN A 18 -6.02 -5.24 -17.73
C GLN A 18 -7.30 -5.88 -18.28
N ASP A 19 -7.57 -5.69 -19.58
CA ASP A 19 -8.60 -6.42 -20.34
C ASP A 19 -9.97 -6.51 -19.62
N GLY A 20 -10.52 -5.37 -19.20
CA GLY A 20 -11.83 -5.31 -18.51
C GLY A 20 -11.83 -5.91 -17.09
N LYS A 21 -10.66 -6.17 -16.50
CA LYS A 21 -10.53 -6.71 -15.13
C LYS A 21 -9.66 -5.82 -14.27
N GLN A 22 -10.07 -5.65 -13.02
CA GLN A 22 -9.28 -4.99 -11.99
C GLN A 22 -8.82 -6.03 -10.96
N GLN A 23 -7.50 -6.17 -10.81
CA GLN A 23 -6.89 -6.98 -9.76
C GLN A 23 -6.31 -6.04 -8.70
N THR A 24 -6.78 -6.18 -7.46
CA THR A 24 -6.24 -5.52 -6.28
C THR A 24 -5.48 -6.53 -5.43
N THR A 25 -4.23 -6.23 -5.08
CA THR A 25 -3.42 -7.03 -4.15
C THR A 25 -3.07 -6.18 -2.93
N ASP A 26 -3.58 -6.56 -1.75
CA ASP A 26 -3.26 -5.96 -0.46
C ASP A 26 -2.14 -6.76 0.21
N ILE A 27 -1.03 -6.12 0.53
CA ILE A 27 0.10 -6.70 1.25
C ILE A 27 0.23 -5.99 2.59
N VAL A 28 0.21 -6.74 3.68
CA VAL A 28 0.40 -6.22 5.05
C VAL A 28 1.58 -6.92 5.69
N THR A 29 2.60 -6.17 6.08
CA THR A 29 3.76 -6.66 6.82
C THR A 29 3.79 -6.05 8.21
N VAL A 30 3.91 -6.89 9.25
CA VAL A 30 4.02 -6.49 10.65
C VAL A 30 5.39 -6.90 11.18
N GLU A 31 6.16 -5.94 11.65
CA GLU A 31 7.48 -6.12 12.25
C GLU A 31 7.42 -5.69 13.73
N ASP A 32 7.48 -6.65 14.64
CA ASP A 32 7.55 -6.42 16.09
C ASP A 32 8.99 -6.58 16.59
N GLU A 33 9.44 -5.69 17.46
CA GLU A 33 10.79 -5.73 18.04
C GLU A 33 11.06 -7.06 18.76
N GLY A 34 11.99 -7.86 18.22
CA GLY A 34 12.37 -9.17 18.75
C GLY A 34 11.57 -10.35 18.18
N LYS A 35 10.72 -10.14 17.18
CA LYS A 35 10.00 -11.20 16.46
C LYS A 35 10.34 -11.19 14.96
N PRO A 36 10.21 -12.32 14.25
CA PRO A 36 10.25 -12.31 12.79
C PRO A 36 9.10 -11.48 12.22
N ALA A 37 9.31 -10.91 11.02
CA ALA A 37 8.27 -10.19 10.33
C ALA A 37 7.16 -11.13 9.85
N GLU A 38 5.90 -10.76 10.04
CA GLU A 38 4.74 -11.48 9.53
C GLU A 38 4.18 -10.74 8.31
N THR A 39 4.00 -11.43 7.18
CA THR A 39 3.44 -10.84 5.96
C THR A 39 2.18 -11.58 5.53
N THR A 40 1.11 -10.84 5.28
CA THR A 40 -0.16 -11.32 4.73
C THR A 40 -0.39 -10.70 3.37
N VAL A 41 -0.76 -11.52 2.38
CA VAL A 41 -1.09 -11.08 1.02
C VAL A 41 -2.53 -11.49 0.71
N THR A 42 -3.34 -10.53 0.26
CA THR A 42 -4.74 -10.74 -0.12
C THR A 42 -4.93 -10.27 -1.55
N VAL A 43 -5.47 -11.11 -2.43
CA VAL A 43 -5.77 -10.76 -3.82
C VAL A 43 -7.29 -10.71 -4.01
N LYS A 44 -7.78 -9.68 -4.70
CA LYS A 44 -9.18 -9.49 -5.08
C LYS A 44 -9.26 -9.17 -6.56
N GLU A 45 -10.14 -9.86 -7.27
CA GLU A 45 -10.40 -9.63 -8.70
C GLU A 45 -11.84 -9.16 -8.85
N GLU A 46 -12.02 -8.06 -9.59
CA GLU A 46 -13.32 -7.46 -9.88
C GLU A 46 -13.44 -7.26 -11.39
N GLU A 47 -14.57 -7.67 -11.97
CA GLU A 47 -14.90 -7.35 -13.36
C GLU A 47 -15.17 -5.84 -13.46
N PHE A 48 -14.46 -5.17 -14.37
CA PHE A 48 -14.59 -3.74 -14.60
C PHE A 48 -15.15 -3.53 -16.00
N PRO A 49 -16.37 -2.99 -16.16
CA PRO A 49 -17.03 -2.95 -17.46
C PRO A 49 -16.17 -2.24 -18.50
N GLU A 50 -15.89 -2.95 -19.59
CA GLU A 50 -15.00 -2.56 -20.69
C GLU A 50 -15.64 -1.51 -21.64
N GLU A 51 -16.88 -1.10 -21.38
CA GLU A 51 -17.74 -0.35 -22.31
C GLU A 51 -17.46 1.16 -22.42
N THR A 52 -16.30 1.66 -21.99
CA THR A 52 -15.95 3.07 -22.23
C THR A 52 -14.68 3.22 -23.07
N PRO A 53 -14.78 3.84 -24.27
CA PRO A 53 -13.64 3.95 -25.18
C PRO A 53 -12.57 4.86 -24.55
N LYS A 54 -11.30 4.46 -24.68
CA LYS A 54 -10.10 5.29 -24.45
C LYS A 54 -10.02 6.00 -23.08
N GLN A 55 -10.57 5.42 -22.01
CA GLN A 55 -10.34 5.99 -20.68
C GLN A 55 -8.86 5.87 -20.31
N PRO A 56 -8.26 6.91 -19.70
CA PRO A 56 -6.86 6.86 -19.31
C PRO A 56 -6.62 5.65 -18.42
N ILE A 57 -5.67 4.78 -18.81
CA ILE A 57 -5.26 3.64 -17.97
C ILE A 57 -4.55 4.26 -16.77
N VAL A 58 -5.26 4.40 -15.66
CA VAL A 58 -4.70 4.81 -14.38
C VAL A 58 -4.14 3.56 -13.72
N GLU A 59 -2.83 3.40 -13.85
CA GLU A 59 -2.05 2.39 -13.14
C GLU A 59 -1.55 3.04 -11.84
N GLU A 60 -2.22 2.73 -10.73
CA GLU A 60 -1.78 3.18 -9.41
C GLU A 60 -0.73 2.20 -8.88
N LEU A 61 0.52 2.66 -8.83
CA LEU A 61 1.61 1.92 -8.18
C LEU A 61 1.34 1.84 -6.68
N PRO A 62 1.89 0.83 -5.99
CA PRO A 62 1.47 0.48 -4.65
C PRO A 62 1.39 1.67 -3.69
N GLU A 63 0.21 1.90 -3.11
CA GLU A 63 0.08 2.83 -1.98
C GLU A 63 0.84 2.23 -0.80
N GLU A 64 1.97 2.82 -0.43
CA GLU A 64 2.79 2.39 0.69
C GLU A 64 2.47 3.23 1.93
N GLU A 65 1.85 2.59 2.92
CA GLU A 65 1.58 3.17 4.23
C GLU A 65 2.45 2.49 5.28
N GLU A 66 3.41 3.23 5.84
CA GLU A 66 4.21 2.79 6.98
C GLU A 66 3.67 3.41 8.27
N VAL A 67 3.23 2.56 9.19
CA VAL A 67 2.77 2.94 10.53
C VAL A 67 3.76 2.44 11.56
N THR A 68 4.50 3.37 12.16
CA THR A 68 5.42 3.07 13.27
C THR A 68 4.76 3.43 14.60
N HIS A 69 4.69 2.46 15.52
CA HIS A 69 4.32 2.65 16.92
C HIS A 69 5.54 2.43 17.81
N VAL A 70 5.80 3.38 18.71
CA VAL A 70 6.88 3.29 19.70
C VAL A 70 6.28 3.50 21.08
N VAL A 71 6.57 2.58 22.01
CA VAL A 71 6.25 2.76 23.43
C VAL A 71 7.53 3.15 24.17
N GLY A 72 7.56 4.37 24.70
CA GLY A 72 8.64 4.91 25.53
C GLY A 72 8.70 4.26 26.92
N ARG A 73 9.84 4.40 27.61
CA ARG A 73 10.04 3.85 28.95
C ARG A 73 9.12 4.49 30.00
N ASP A 74 8.70 5.72 29.74
CA ASP A 74 7.71 6.49 30.52
C ASP A 74 6.26 6.12 30.19
N GLY A 75 6.04 5.11 29.34
CA GLY A 75 4.73 4.68 28.89
C GLY A 75 4.14 5.51 27.75
N LYS A 76 4.80 6.59 27.30
CA LYS A 76 4.30 7.42 26.19
C LYS A 76 4.31 6.63 24.89
N ARG A 77 3.16 6.60 24.20
CA ARG A 77 3.02 5.99 22.88
C ARG A 77 3.13 7.06 21.80
N THR A 78 4.04 6.86 20.84
CA THR A 78 4.17 7.71 19.66
C THR A 78 3.77 6.92 18.41
N LYS A 79 2.88 7.50 17.59
CA LYS A 79 2.47 6.95 16.29
C LYS A 79 2.97 7.87 15.18
N ARG A 80 3.66 7.31 14.18
CA ARG A 80 4.04 8.00 12.94
C ARG A 80 3.42 7.25 11.77
N ILE A 81 2.76 7.99 10.87
CA ILE A 81 2.17 7.46 9.63
C ILE A 81 2.85 8.16 8.47
N VAL A 82 3.41 7.40 7.54
CA VAL A 82 3.96 7.90 6.28
C VAL A 82 3.19 7.24 5.16
N LYS A 83 2.61 8.03 4.26
CA LYS A 83 1.90 7.54 3.06
C LYS A 83 2.63 8.01 1.82
N ARG A 84 2.86 7.09 0.88
CA ARG A 84 3.46 7.37 -0.43
C ARG A 84 2.63 6.65 -1.49
N ARG A 85 2.38 7.30 -2.61
CA ARG A 85 1.70 6.70 -3.75
C ARG A 85 2.30 7.25 -5.02
N LYS A 86 2.26 6.47 -6.08
CA LYS A 86 2.68 6.93 -7.39
C LYS A 86 1.59 6.62 -8.40
N ILE A 87 1.15 7.64 -9.10
CA ILE A 87 0.03 7.56 -10.03
C ILE A 87 0.60 7.64 -11.44
N ILE A 88 0.39 6.57 -12.23
CA ILE A 88 0.72 6.55 -13.64
C ILE A 88 -0.59 6.63 -14.42
N LYS A 89 -0.71 7.61 -15.31
CA LYS A 89 -1.85 7.74 -16.24
C LYS A 89 -1.34 7.58 -17.67
N ARG A 90 -1.96 6.70 -18.45
CA ARG A 90 -1.67 6.54 -19.88
C ARG A 90 -2.86 7.04 -20.69
N GLN A 91 -2.64 8.07 -21.50
CA GLN A 91 -3.66 8.63 -22.40
C GLN A 91 -3.02 8.91 -23.76
N ASP A 92 -3.63 8.42 -24.84
CA ASP A 92 -3.21 8.69 -26.23
C ASP A 92 -1.69 8.48 -26.48
N GLY A 93 -1.12 7.39 -25.96
CA GLY A 93 0.30 7.07 -26.10
C GLY A 93 1.26 7.91 -25.24
N LYS A 94 0.76 8.88 -24.46
CA LYS A 94 1.55 9.68 -23.49
C LYS A 94 1.40 9.11 -22.08
N GLN A 95 2.52 8.97 -21.38
CA GLN A 95 2.56 8.57 -19.97
C GLN A 95 2.78 9.79 -19.08
N GLN A 96 1.86 10.04 -18.15
CA GLN A 96 2.00 11.03 -17.08
C GLN A 96 2.30 10.31 -15.76
N THR A 97 3.29 10.78 -15.02
CA THR A 97 3.70 10.23 -13.72
C THR A 97 3.57 11.31 -12.65
N THR A 98 3.03 10.96 -11.49
CA THR A 98 2.94 11.84 -10.31
C THR A 98 3.38 11.03 -9.08
N ASP A 99 4.31 11.58 -8.30
CA ASP A 99 4.88 10.99 -7.08
C ASP A 99 4.29 11.63 -5.79
#